data_AF-X1DCA2-F1
#
_entry.id   AF-X1DCA2-F1
#
_cell.length_a   1.000
_cell.length_b   1.000
_cell.length_c   1.000
_cell.angle_alpha   90.00
_cell.angle_beta   90.00
_cell.angle_gamma   90.00
#
_symmetry.space_group_name_H-M   'P 1'
#
loop_
_entity.id
_entity.type
_entity.pdbx_description
1 polymer ?
#
loop_
_entity_poly.entity_id
_entity_poly.type
_entity_poly.pdbx_seq_one_letter_code
_entity_poly.pdbx_strand_id
1 'polypeptide(L)' 'MEQIEIQDKDWEKDWKNIVNIFDTIDHLGQLFKNLDVSYLREIQQKVLLLNLEKYAWSLQNYIIEKYSRA' A
#
# COMPACT_ATOMS: atom_id res chain seq x y z
N MET A 1 27.56 -6.87 12.99
CA MET A 1 26.45 -7.41 13.79
C MET A 1 25.41 -6.33 14.06
N GLU A 2 25.77 -5.22 14.71
CA GLU A 2 24.81 -4.11 14.98
C GLU A 2 24.17 -3.48 13.73
N GLN A 3 24.91 -3.30 12.63
CA GLN A 3 24.36 -2.70 11.39
C GLN A 3 23.29 -3.57 10.72
N ILE A 4 23.42 -4.90 10.80
CA ILE A 4 22.46 -5.85 10.23
C ILE A 4 21.16 -5.82 11.05
N GLU A 5 21.27 -5.80 12.38
CA GLU A 5 20.10 -5.69 13.26
C GLU A 5 19.33 -4.37 13.11
N ILE A 6 20.02 -3.27 12.82
CA ILE A 6 19.38 -1.98 12.54
C ILE A 6 18.64 -2.05 11.19
N GLN A 7 19.27 -2.62 10.16
CA GLN A 7 18.68 -2.79 8.84
C GLN A 7 17.45 -3.71 8.86
N ASP A 8 17.49 -4.80 9.63
CA ASP A 8 16.35 -5.71 9.81
C ASP A 8 15.16 -5.00 10.45
N LYS A 9 15.40 -4.17 11.48
CA LYS A 9 14.35 -3.38 12.14
C LYS A 9 13.74 -2.33 11.20
N ASP A 10 14.57 -1.67 10.41
CA ASP A 10 14.10 -0.70 9.43
C ASP A 10 13.28 -1.39 8.32
N TRP A 11 13.71 -2.57 7.87
CA TRP A 11 12.97 -3.37 6.90
C TRP A 11 11.62 -3.84 7.46
N GLU A 12 11.59 -4.37 8.69
CA GLU A 12 10.34 -4.76 9.37
C GLU A 12 9.37 -3.58 9.45
N LYS A 13 9.86 -2.40 9.83
CA LYS A 13 9.06 -1.19 9.93
C LYS A 13 8.49 -0.76 8.58
N ASP A 14 9.33 -0.70 7.55
CA ASP A 14 8.90 -0.33 6.19
C ASP A 14 7.89 -1.34 5.64
N TRP A 15 8.11 -2.64 5.86
CA TRP A 15 7.20 -3.70 5.45
C TRP A 15 5.85 -3.59 6.15
N LYS A 16 5.84 -3.35 7.47
CA LYS A 16 4.60 -3.13 8.22
C LYS A 16 3.81 -1.94 7.69
N ASN A 17 4.49 -0.87 7.28
CA ASN A 17 3.83 0.28 6.67
C ASN A 17 3.22 -0.07 5.30
N ILE A 18 3.89 -0.86 4.47
CA ILE A 18 3.34 -1.34 3.19
C ILE A 18 2.07 -2.16 3.42
N VAL A 19 2.08 -3.09 4.38
CA VAL A 19 0.89 -3.88 4.75
C VAL A 19 -0.26 -2.97 5.19
N ASN A 20 0.01 -2.01 6.09
CA ASN A 20 -1.01 -1.07 6.56
C ASN A 20 -1.60 -0.23 5.41
N ILE A 21 -0.81 0.12 4.39
CA ILE A 21 -1.30 0.84 3.21
C ILE A 21 -2.30 -0.02 2.43
N PHE A 22 -1.98 -1.28 2.15
CA PHE A 22 -2.89 -2.19 1.46
C PHE A 22 -4.17 -2.44 2.27
N ASP A 23 -4.06 -2.65 3.57
CA ASP A 23 -5.22 -2.82 4.46
C ASP A 23 -6.13 -1.58 4.44
N THR A 24 -5.52 -0.39 4.41
CA THR A 24 -6.26 0.88 4.32
C THR A 24 -6.98 1.02 2.98
N ILE A 25 -6.34 0.60 1.87
CA ILE A 25 -6.96 0.63 0.54
C ILE A 25 -8.15 -0.34 0.46
N ASP A 26 -8.01 -1.56 0.99
CA ASP A 26 -9.14 -2.50 1.04
C ASP A 26 -10.28 -1.97 1.91
N HIS A 27 -9.96 -1.43 3.09
CA HIS A 27 -10.96 -0.81 3.95
C HIS A 27 -11.70 0.34 3.25
N LEU A 28 -10.98 1.21 2.55
CA LEU A 28 -11.57 2.28 1.74
C LEU A 28 -12.51 1.71 0.66
N GLY A 29 -12.13 0.60 0.02
CA GLY A 29 -12.97 -0.11 -0.92
C GLY A 29 -14.28 -0.62 -0.30
N GLN A 30 -14.24 -1.14 0.92
CA GLN A 30 -15.46 -1.53 1.65
C GLN A 30 -16.33 -0.32 2.00
N LEU A 31 -15.73 0.81 2.39
CA LEU A 31 -16.48 2.04 2.67
C LEU A 31 -17.21 2.56 1.41
N PHE A 32 -16.57 2.51 0.24
CA PHE A 32 -17.21 2.94 -1.01
C PHE A 32 -18.44 2.10 -1.38
N LYS A 33 -18.44 0.78 -1.10
CA LYS A 33 -19.62 -0.09 -1.35
C LYS A 33 -20.86 0.31 -0.57
N ASN A 34 -20.70 1.05 0.53
CA ASN A 34 -21.81 1.49 1.38
C ASN A 34 -22.41 2.83 0.94
N LEU A 35 -21.85 3.47 -0.10
CA LEU A 35 -22.34 4.75 -0.60
C LEU A 35 -23.30 4.54 -1.77
N ASP A 36 -24.50 5.10 -1.69
CA ASP A 36 -25.41 5.22 -2.83
C ASP A 36 -24.97 6.41 -3.70
N VAL A 37 -24.37 6.11 -4.85
CA VAL A 37 -23.80 7.11 -5.76
C VAL A 37 -24.15 6.78 -7.21
N SER A 38 -24.05 7.78 -8.09
CA SER A 38 -24.29 7.55 -9.52
C SER A 38 -23.24 6.61 -10.12
N TYR A 39 -23.59 5.94 -11.22
CA TYR A 39 -22.68 5.06 -11.96
C TYR A 39 -21.32 5.68 -12.29
N LEU A 40 -21.30 6.97 -12.67
CA LEU A 40 -20.05 7.69 -12.94
C LEU A 40 -19.17 7.80 -11.68
N ARG A 41 -19.78 8.01 -10.50
CA ARG A 41 -19.06 8.04 -9.23
C ARG A 41 -18.52 6.66 -8.87
N GLU A 42 -19.26 5.58 -9.10
CA GLU A 42 -18.75 4.23 -8.90
C GLU A 42 -17.51 3.94 -9.75
N ILE A 43 -17.52 4.35 -11.02
CA ILE A 43 -16.35 4.21 -11.90
C ILE A 43 -15.17 5.02 -11.34
N GLN A 44 -15.40 6.27 -10.93
CA GLN A 44 -14.35 7.11 -10.35
C GLN A 44 -13.75 6.50 -9.09
N GLN A 45 -14.58 5.90 -8.21
CA GLN A 45 -14.12 5.18 -7.02
C GLN A 45 -13.25 3.97 -7.40
N LYS A 46 -13.67 3.17 -8.40
CA LYS A 46 -12.87 2.02 -8.88
C LYS A 46 -11.53 2.45 -9.47
N VAL A 47 -11.50 3.54 -10.25
CA VAL A 47 -10.25 4.09 -10.80
C VAL A 47 -9.33 4.60 -9.70
N LEU A 48 -9.89 5.25 -8.66
CA LEU A 48 -9.12 5.70 -7.51
C LEU A 48 -8.46 4.53 -6.78
N LEU A 49 -9.22 3.48 -6.44
CA LEU A 49 -8.67 2.29 -5.78
C LEU A 49 -7.54 1.67 -6.61
N LEU A 50 -7.77 1.47 -7.91
CA LEU A 50 -6.77 0.91 -8.82
C LEU A 50 -5.47 1.74 -8.85
N ASN A 51 -5.58 3.07 -8.84
CA ASN A 51 -4.41 3.95 -8.84
C ASN A 51 -3.65 3.89 -7.50
N LEU A 52 -4.37 3.82 -6.38
CA LEU A 52 -3.77 3.65 -5.06
C LEU A 52 -3.04 2.30 -4.94
N GLU A 53 -3.67 1.20 -5.40
CA GLU A 53 -3.04 -0.12 -5.43
C GLU A 53 -1.76 -0.12 -6.27
N LYS A 54 -1.81 0.42 -7.50
CA LYS A 54 -0.62 0.53 -8.36
C LYS A 54 0.51 1.30 -7.69
N TYR A 55 0.19 2.37 -6.98
CA TYR A 55 1.19 3.15 -6.26
C TYR A 55 1.77 2.37 -5.07
N ALA A 56 0.93 1.68 -4.28
CA ALA A 56 1.36 0.82 -3.18
C ALA A 56 2.29 -0.31 -3.67
N TRP A 57 1.97 -0.94 -4.80
CA TRP A 57 2.84 -1.92 -5.46
C TRP A 57 4.20 -1.32 -5.87
N SER A 58 4.20 -0.10 -6.44
CA SER A 58 5.44 0.60 -6.76
C SER A 58 6.29 0.87 -5.52
N LEU A 59 5.67 1.25 -4.39
CA LEU A 59 6.36 1.45 -3.12
C LEU A 59 6.92 0.14 -2.56
N GLN A 60 6.15 -0.94 -2.62
CA GLN A 60 6.62 -2.27 -2.21
C GLN A 60 7.88 -2.67 -2.99
N ASN A 61 7.87 -2.50 -4.32
CA ASN A 61 9.04 -2.80 -5.16
C ASN A 61 10.25 -1.94 -4.79
N TYR A 62 10.03 -0.64 -4.56
CA TYR A 62 11.08 0.25 -4.10
C TYR A 62 11.69 -0.19 -2.75
N ILE A 63 10.86 -0.59 -1.79
CA ILE A 63 11.32 -1.11 -0.49
C ILE A 63 12.12 -2.41 -0.69
N ILE A 64 11.63 -3.35 -1.50
CA ILE A 64 12.37 -4.58 -1.82
C ILE A 64 13.75 -4.25 -2.41
N GLU A 65 13.80 -3.34 -3.38
CA GLU A 65 15.07 -2.93 -4.01
C GLU A 65 16.03 -2.25 -3.02
N LYS A 66 15.50 -1.38 -2.15
CA LYS A 66 16.26 -0.68 -1.11
C LYS A 66 17.04 -1.66 -0.21
N TYR A 67 16.40 -2.77 0.19
CA TYR A 67 17.02 -3.76 1.07
C TYR A 67 17.71 -4.92 0.31
N SER A 68 17.43 -5.13 -0.97
CA SER A 68 18.10 -6.15 -1.79
C SER A 68 19.48 -5.72 -2.31
N ARG A 69 19.75 -4.41 -2.35
CA ARG A 69 21.05 -3.84 -2.77
C ARG A 69 22.00 -3.59 -1.59
N ALA A 70 21.56 -3.88 -0.37
CA ALA A 70 22.28 -3.62 0.86
C ALA A 70 23.06 -4.86 1.33
#